data_AF-A0A8H6K9M5-F1
#
_entry.id   AF-A0A8H6K9M5-F1
#
_cell.length_a   1.000
_cell.length_b   1.000
_cell.length_c   1.000
_cell.angle_alpha   90.00
_cell.angle_beta   90.00
_cell.angle_gamma   90.00
#
_symmetry.space_group_name_H-M   'P 1'
#
loop_
_entity.id
_entity.type
_entity.pdbx_description
1 polymer ?
#
loop_
_entity_poly.entity_id
_entity_poly.type
_entity_poly.pdbx_seq_one_letter_code
_entity_poly.pdbx_strand_id
1 'polypeptide(L)'
;MFGKIHDQQISDESLETNYKLVYNATMARDQDKLLDDAVKWHRDRLSHTWTLRIGGTPPATELSASEAVVALQNFMETWQQYWEAIELVEGVLMYTERATDKNLRNIFMEVFLDSVQQDRHASPIPNRHQTVLELLTSIAFSHIYGPQLDADSYLAIQDLVGSCFRVLDELCATSQNADAKHAWFKQLIDGVYLEPVRKHYAREAAALASTSSVLTYCETARRWLMEEECRCHTILPRHMREDMRSLIVETALQPHLKDVAARNRDELMSLNTTASSLEVSVVYEILSMVWGKEFSGEATENHPPSTEKMVEAMQDLVLQGDWVLIMP
;
A
#
# COMPACT_ATOMS: atom_id res chain seq x y z
N MET A 1 3.47 -24.10 27.78
CA MET A 1 2.07 -23.92 27.34
C MET A 1 2.02 -23.32 25.94
N PHE A 2 2.39 -22.05 25.77
CA PHE A 2 2.29 -21.32 24.50
C PHE A 2 2.95 -22.04 23.30
N GLY A 3 4.13 -22.63 23.47
CA GLY A 3 4.76 -23.43 22.40
C GLY A 3 3.88 -24.56 21.88
N LYS A 4 3.24 -25.35 22.77
CA LYS A 4 2.33 -26.43 22.35
C LYS A 4 1.09 -25.92 21.62
N ILE A 5 0.60 -24.73 21.98
CA ILE A 5 -0.53 -24.09 21.27
C ILE A 5 -0.09 -23.70 19.86
N HIS A 6 1.03 -22.99 19.73
CA HIS A 6 1.56 -22.57 18.44
C HIS A 6 2.02 -23.71 17.54
N ASP A 7 2.48 -24.82 18.11
CA ASP A 7 2.88 -26.01 17.36
C ASP A 7 1.67 -26.93 17.06
N GLN A 8 0.44 -26.52 17.43
CA GLN A 8 -0.80 -27.30 17.27
C GLN A 8 -0.74 -28.69 17.92
N GLN A 9 -0.02 -28.81 19.03
CA GLN A 9 0.20 -30.05 19.80
C GLN A 9 -0.60 -30.09 21.11
N ILE A 10 -1.72 -29.38 21.19
CA ILE A 10 -2.52 -29.29 22.42
C ILE A 10 -3.75 -30.20 22.34
N SER A 11 -3.99 -30.97 23.40
CA SER A 11 -5.22 -31.75 23.60
C SER A 11 -6.21 -30.98 24.50
N ASP A 12 -7.49 -31.37 24.46
CA ASP A 12 -8.54 -30.76 25.29
C ASP A 12 -8.24 -30.87 26.79
N GLU A 13 -7.74 -32.01 27.25
CA GLU A 13 -7.31 -32.21 28.65
C GLU A 13 -6.14 -31.28 29.04
N SER A 14 -5.26 -30.99 28.08
CA SER A 14 -4.17 -30.03 28.27
C SER A 14 -4.70 -28.60 28.36
N LEU A 15 -5.75 -28.24 27.62
CA LEU A 15 -6.36 -26.91 27.68
C LEU A 15 -7.00 -26.64 29.04
N GLU A 16 -7.78 -27.59 29.57
CA GLU A 16 -8.39 -27.44 30.90
C GLU A 16 -7.34 -27.31 32.01
N THR A 17 -6.28 -28.12 31.93
CA THR A 17 -5.16 -28.05 32.88
C THR A 17 -4.47 -26.69 32.84
N ASN A 18 -4.18 -26.20 31.62
CA ASN A 18 -3.56 -24.90 31.40
C ASN A 18 -4.43 -23.75 31.92
N TYR A 19 -5.73 -23.81 31.67
CA TYR A 19 -6.71 -22.84 32.17
C TYR A 19 -6.73 -22.78 33.70
N LYS A 20 -6.73 -23.93 34.39
CA LYS A 20 -6.67 -23.99 35.86
C LYS A 20 -5.37 -23.39 36.41
N LEU A 21 -4.24 -23.62 35.74
CA LEU A 21 -2.95 -23.02 36.14
C LEU A 21 -2.98 -21.50 36.02
N VAL A 22 -3.52 -20.97 34.93
CA VAL A 22 -3.67 -19.52 34.72
C VAL A 22 -4.62 -18.90 35.74
N TYR A 23 -5.75 -19.56 36.03
CA TYR A 23 -6.69 -19.13 37.06
C TYR A 23 -5.99 -19.01 38.42
N ASN A 24 -5.24 -20.04 38.83
CA ASN A 24 -4.52 -20.03 40.10
C ASN A 24 -3.47 -18.92 40.16
N ALA A 25 -2.71 -18.69 39.08
CA ALA A 25 -1.74 -17.59 39.01
C ALA A 25 -2.42 -16.21 39.11
N THR A 26 -3.57 -16.04 38.45
CA THR A 26 -4.37 -14.81 38.53
C THR A 26 -4.88 -14.58 39.96
N MET A 27 -5.37 -15.62 40.65
CA MET A 27 -5.80 -15.52 42.04
C MET A 27 -4.64 -15.19 43.01
N ALA A 28 -3.41 -15.56 42.66
CA ALA A 28 -2.20 -15.20 43.39
C ALA A 28 -1.73 -13.75 43.14
N ARG A 29 -2.45 -12.97 42.31
CA ARG A 29 -2.12 -11.60 41.87
C ARG A 29 -0.90 -11.49 40.95
N ASP A 30 -0.57 -12.55 40.21
CA ASP A 30 0.53 -12.58 39.24
C ASP A 30 0.10 -12.27 37.80
N GLN A 31 -1.10 -11.69 37.58
CA GLN A 31 -1.68 -11.49 36.24
C GLN A 31 -0.81 -10.61 35.32
N ASP A 32 -0.22 -9.53 35.85
CA ASP A 32 0.60 -8.61 35.05
C ASP A 32 1.89 -9.29 34.59
N LYS A 33 2.53 -10.05 35.48
CA LYS A 33 3.71 -10.84 35.15
C LYS A 33 3.40 -11.91 34.10
N LEU A 34 2.27 -12.61 34.25
CA LEU A 34 1.84 -13.62 33.28
C LEU A 34 1.60 -13.02 31.89
N LEU A 35 1.00 -11.82 31.83
CA LEU A 35 0.81 -11.08 30.60
C LEU A 35 2.15 -10.66 29.98
N ASP A 36 3.05 -10.09 30.77
CA ASP A 36 4.39 -9.66 30.31
C ASP A 36 5.20 -10.84 29.75
N ASP A 37 5.17 -11.99 30.45
CA ASP A 37 5.83 -13.22 30.03
C ASP A 37 5.21 -13.77 28.72
N ALA A 38 3.88 -13.69 28.55
CA ALA A 38 3.21 -14.08 27.32
C ALA A 38 3.59 -13.18 26.14
N VAL A 39 3.54 -11.86 26.33
CA VAL A 39 3.96 -10.87 25.32
C VAL A 39 5.40 -11.08 24.90
N LYS A 40 6.30 -11.27 25.86
CA LYS A 40 7.72 -11.56 25.59
C LYS A 40 7.88 -12.84 24.78
N TRP A 41 7.19 -13.92 25.18
CA TRP A 41 7.25 -15.19 24.48
C TRP A 41 6.80 -15.07 23.01
N HIS A 42 5.68 -14.37 22.74
CA HIS A 42 5.21 -14.15 21.37
C HIS A 42 6.20 -13.33 20.54
N ARG A 43 6.81 -12.30 21.13
CA ARG A 43 7.85 -11.49 20.47
C ARG A 43 9.06 -12.35 20.08
N ASP A 44 9.57 -13.15 21.02
CA ASP A 44 10.72 -14.03 20.79
C ASP A 44 10.39 -15.09 19.71
N ARG A 45 9.19 -15.67 19.77
CA ARG A 45 8.71 -16.67 18.79
C ARG A 45 8.59 -16.06 17.40
N LEU A 46 7.90 -14.93 17.25
CA LEU A 46 7.75 -14.26 15.95
C LEU A 46 9.12 -13.87 15.40
N SER A 47 10.01 -13.35 16.24
CA SER A 47 11.35 -12.98 15.80
C SER A 47 12.09 -14.19 15.22
N HIS A 48 12.04 -15.34 15.90
CA HIS A 48 12.61 -16.58 15.40
C HIS A 48 11.94 -17.06 14.09
N THR A 49 10.61 -17.03 14.01
CA THR A 49 9.85 -17.42 12.82
C THR A 49 10.25 -16.59 11.61
N TRP A 50 10.36 -15.27 11.76
CA TRP A 50 10.76 -14.38 10.68
C TRP A 50 12.21 -14.61 10.24
N THR A 51 13.13 -14.87 11.18
CA THR A 51 14.50 -15.27 10.82
C THR A 51 14.54 -16.54 9.99
N LEU A 52 13.70 -17.54 10.31
CA LEU A 52 13.65 -18.80 9.55
C LEU A 52 12.99 -18.65 8.18
N ARG A 53 11.90 -17.88 8.08
CA ARG A 53 11.09 -17.79 6.87
C ARG A 53 11.55 -16.71 5.88
N ILE A 54 12.14 -15.63 6.39
CA ILE A 54 12.46 -14.41 5.61
C ILE A 54 13.93 -13.97 5.79
N GLY A 55 14.64 -14.41 6.83
CA GLY A 55 15.98 -13.92 7.16
C GLY A 55 17.07 -14.15 6.10
N GLY A 56 16.83 -15.03 5.12
CA GLY A 56 17.73 -15.29 3.98
C GLY A 56 17.21 -14.77 2.64
N THR A 57 16.06 -14.10 2.61
CA THR A 57 15.46 -13.62 1.36
C THR A 57 16.30 -12.48 0.79
N PRO A 58 16.73 -12.55 -0.48
CA PRO A 58 17.44 -11.44 -1.12
C PRO A 58 16.49 -10.24 -1.32
N PRO A 59 17.01 -9.05 -1.64
CA PRO A 59 16.19 -7.88 -1.92
C PRO A 59 15.22 -8.15 -3.06
N ALA A 60 14.10 -7.44 -3.06
CA ALA A 60 13.04 -7.65 -4.04
C ALA A 60 13.48 -7.49 -5.51
N THR A 61 14.53 -6.72 -5.78
CA THR A 61 15.09 -6.55 -7.14
C THR A 61 15.83 -7.78 -7.66
N GLU A 62 16.23 -8.69 -6.76
CA GLU A 62 16.98 -9.91 -7.06
C GLU A 62 16.08 -11.16 -7.00
N LEU A 63 14.83 -11.03 -6.53
CA LEU A 63 13.89 -12.15 -6.42
C LEU A 63 13.34 -12.56 -7.79
N SER A 64 13.34 -13.87 -8.04
CA SER A 64 12.46 -14.46 -9.04
C SER A 64 10.99 -14.35 -8.61
N ALA A 65 10.06 -14.46 -9.56
CA ALA A 65 8.63 -14.45 -9.26
C ALA A 65 8.22 -15.55 -8.25
N SER A 66 8.79 -16.75 -8.37
CA SER A 66 8.53 -17.84 -7.42
C SER A 66 9.02 -17.52 -6.00
N GLU A 67 10.19 -16.88 -5.87
CA GLU A 67 10.72 -16.53 -4.55
C GLU A 67 9.91 -15.40 -3.91
N ALA A 68 9.41 -14.46 -4.71
CA ALA A 68 8.49 -13.42 -4.26
C ALA A 68 7.16 -14.01 -3.76
N VAL A 69 6.57 -14.95 -4.51
CA VAL A 69 5.36 -15.68 -4.08
C VAL A 69 5.61 -16.39 -2.76
N VAL A 70 6.73 -17.11 -2.61
CA VAL A 70 7.08 -17.79 -1.36
C VAL A 70 7.25 -16.81 -0.19
N ALA A 71 7.88 -15.65 -0.40
CA ALA A 71 8.03 -14.64 0.64
C ALA A 71 6.67 -14.08 1.11
N LEU A 72 5.76 -13.80 0.18
CA LEU A 72 4.41 -13.31 0.48
C LEU A 72 3.55 -14.40 1.15
N GLN A 73 3.63 -15.65 0.69
CA GLN A 73 2.97 -16.80 1.32
C GLN A 73 3.48 -17.01 2.74
N ASN A 74 4.80 -16.92 2.96
CA ASN A 74 5.38 -17.01 4.29
C ASN A 74 4.83 -15.97 5.25
N PHE A 75 4.59 -14.74 4.79
CA PHE A 75 3.91 -13.73 5.59
C PHE A 75 2.47 -14.15 5.94
N MET A 76 1.67 -14.50 4.93
CA MET A 76 0.25 -14.86 5.11
C MET A 76 0.08 -16.09 5.99
N GLU A 77 0.89 -17.13 5.81
CA GLU A 77 0.88 -18.32 6.65
C GLU A 77 1.29 -18.01 8.09
N THR A 78 2.30 -17.15 8.28
CA THR A 78 2.73 -16.75 9.62
C THR A 78 1.63 -15.96 10.33
N TRP A 79 0.94 -15.07 9.61
CA TRP A 79 -0.23 -14.38 10.14
C TRP A 79 -1.34 -15.35 10.53
N GLN A 80 -1.75 -16.24 9.61
CA GLN A 80 -2.83 -17.21 9.86
C GLN A 80 -2.53 -18.12 11.05
N GLN A 81 -1.33 -18.70 11.10
CA GLN A 81 -0.89 -19.55 12.22
C GLN A 81 -0.83 -18.77 13.53
N TYR A 82 -0.41 -17.51 13.49
CA TYR A 82 -0.38 -16.65 14.68
C TYR A 82 -1.79 -16.32 15.16
N TRP A 83 -2.69 -15.95 14.24
CA TRP A 83 -4.10 -15.65 14.52
C TRP A 83 -4.80 -16.82 15.22
N GLU A 84 -4.73 -18.02 14.64
CA GLU A 84 -5.33 -19.24 15.22
C GLU A 84 -4.77 -19.53 16.63
N ALA A 85 -3.46 -19.33 16.81
CA ALA A 85 -2.83 -19.56 18.10
C ALA A 85 -3.27 -18.54 19.16
N ILE A 86 -3.38 -17.25 18.81
CA ILE A 86 -3.79 -16.23 19.77
C ILE A 86 -5.25 -16.35 20.17
N GLU A 87 -6.14 -16.88 19.31
CA GLU A 87 -7.53 -17.19 19.69
C GLU A 87 -7.58 -18.22 20.82
N LEU A 88 -6.75 -19.26 20.75
CA LEU A 88 -6.64 -20.26 21.80
C LEU A 88 -5.95 -19.71 23.06
N VAL A 89 -4.91 -18.90 22.90
CA VAL A 89 -4.21 -18.27 24.03
C VAL A 89 -5.13 -17.32 24.79
N GLU A 90 -5.92 -16.51 24.09
CA GLU A 90 -6.94 -15.64 24.67
C GLU A 90 -7.93 -16.44 25.53
N GLY A 91 -8.46 -17.55 24.99
CA GLY A 91 -9.36 -18.44 25.74
C GLY A 91 -8.73 -18.99 27.02
N VAL A 92 -7.45 -19.36 26.98
CA VAL A 92 -6.71 -19.85 28.15
C VAL A 92 -6.39 -18.72 29.14
N LEU A 93 -6.13 -17.50 28.66
CA LEU A 93 -5.78 -16.31 29.44
C LEU A 93 -6.99 -15.45 29.83
N MET A 94 -8.23 -15.91 29.62
CA MET A 94 -9.45 -15.16 29.86
C MET A 94 -9.55 -14.56 31.28
N TYR A 95 -9.02 -15.23 32.31
CA TYR A 95 -9.00 -14.66 33.66
C TYR A 95 -7.99 -13.53 33.83
N THR A 96 -6.83 -13.63 33.19
CA THR A 96 -5.82 -12.56 33.12
C THR A 96 -6.42 -11.33 32.45
N GLU A 97 -7.12 -11.52 31.33
CA GLU A 97 -7.84 -10.46 30.62
C GLU A 97 -8.83 -9.74 31.54
N ARG A 98 -9.72 -10.49 32.20
CA ARG A 98 -10.69 -9.93 33.16
C ARG A 98 -10.04 -9.23 34.35
N ALA A 99 -8.92 -9.74 34.84
CA ALA A 99 -8.23 -9.17 35.99
C ALA A 99 -7.44 -7.89 35.65
N THR A 100 -6.99 -7.75 34.41
CA THR A 100 -6.20 -6.61 33.93
C THR A 100 -7.04 -5.54 33.22
N ASP A 101 -8.27 -5.87 32.83
CA ASP A 101 -9.15 -5.02 31.99
C ASP A 101 -8.49 -4.64 30.66
N LYS A 102 -7.65 -5.54 30.12
CA LYS A 102 -6.91 -5.36 28.88
C LYS A 102 -7.42 -6.35 27.83
N ASN A 103 -7.71 -5.84 26.63
CA ASN A 103 -8.03 -6.69 25.48
C ASN A 103 -6.76 -7.44 25.02
N LEU A 104 -6.67 -8.74 25.33
CA LEU A 104 -5.48 -9.54 25.04
C LEU A 104 -5.27 -9.74 23.54
N ARG A 105 -6.37 -9.89 22.78
CA ARG A 105 -6.31 -10.02 21.33
C ARG A 105 -5.60 -8.83 20.69
N ASN A 106 -6.01 -7.60 21.06
CA ASN A 106 -5.39 -6.39 20.54
C ASN A 106 -3.90 -6.29 20.93
N ILE A 107 -3.54 -6.69 22.16
CA ILE A 107 -2.14 -6.72 22.59
C ILE A 107 -1.33 -7.69 21.73
N PHE A 108 -1.83 -8.89 21.46
CA PHE A 108 -1.10 -9.87 20.64
C PHE A 108 -1.05 -9.47 19.16
N MET A 109 -2.11 -8.83 18.64
CA MET A 109 -2.07 -8.20 17.30
C MET A 109 -1.00 -7.11 17.22
N GLU A 110 -0.86 -6.28 18.24
CA GLU A 110 0.20 -5.26 18.32
C GLU A 110 1.60 -5.90 18.37
N VAL A 111 1.77 -7.02 19.08
CA VAL A 111 3.02 -7.80 19.06
C VAL A 111 3.36 -8.31 17.66
N PHE A 112 2.36 -8.77 16.90
CA PHE A 112 2.57 -9.17 15.50
C PHE A 112 2.98 -7.99 14.64
N LEU A 113 2.26 -6.86 14.74
CA LEU A 113 2.57 -5.64 14.00
C LEU A 113 3.98 -5.14 14.30
N ASP A 114 4.38 -5.10 15.58
CA ASP A 114 5.74 -4.71 15.98
C ASP A 114 6.80 -5.66 15.39
N SER A 115 6.49 -6.96 15.30
CA SER A 115 7.44 -7.96 14.78
C SER A 115 7.75 -7.78 13.29
N VAL A 116 6.82 -7.20 12.51
CA VAL A 116 7.04 -6.94 11.07
C VAL A 116 7.87 -5.67 10.84
N GLN A 117 7.93 -4.76 11.84
CA GLN A 117 8.77 -3.55 11.82
C GLN A 117 10.19 -3.81 12.32
N GLN A 118 10.42 -4.89 13.06
CA GLN A 118 11.73 -5.18 13.62
C GLN A 118 12.73 -5.51 12.53
N ASP A 119 13.81 -4.76 12.54
CA ASP A 119 14.96 -4.92 11.66
C ASP A 119 15.66 -6.27 11.88
N ARG A 120 15.90 -6.98 10.77
CA ARG A 120 16.41 -8.35 10.77
C ARG A 120 17.93 -8.34 10.63
N HIS A 121 18.61 -8.00 11.73
CA HIS A 121 20.04 -8.21 11.85
C HIS A 121 20.40 -9.69 12.01
N ALA A 122 20.43 -10.40 10.89
CA ALA A 122 21.16 -11.66 10.75
C ALA A 122 21.63 -11.95 9.31
N SER A 123 21.47 -11.01 8.37
CA SER A 123 22.06 -11.18 7.05
C SER A 123 23.59 -11.03 7.16
N PRO A 124 24.39 -11.98 6.64
CA PRO A 124 25.84 -11.85 6.57
C PRO A 124 26.30 -10.72 5.64
N ILE A 125 25.36 -10.00 5.01
CA ILE A 125 25.60 -8.83 4.16
C ILE A 125 25.52 -7.57 5.05
N PRO A 126 26.65 -6.87 5.30
CA PRO A 126 26.65 -5.62 6.04
C PRO A 126 25.76 -4.59 5.32
N ASN A 127 24.97 -3.82 6.08
CA ASN A 127 24.11 -2.71 5.63
C ASN A 127 22.77 -3.04 4.94
N ARG A 128 22.28 -4.29 4.96
CA ARG A 128 20.90 -4.58 4.54
C ARG A 128 19.98 -4.71 5.76
N HIS A 129 19.59 -3.56 6.29
CA HIS A 129 18.49 -3.44 7.24
C HIS A 129 17.20 -3.52 6.42
N GLN A 130 16.55 -4.68 6.41
CA GLN A 130 15.26 -4.85 5.73
C GLN A 130 14.28 -5.51 6.68
N THR A 131 13.25 -4.75 7.03
CA THR A 131 12.08 -5.23 7.76
C THR A 131 11.22 -6.13 6.88
N VAL A 132 10.36 -6.94 7.49
CA VAL A 132 9.39 -7.77 6.74
C VAL A 132 8.52 -6.86 5.88
N LEU A 133 8.06 -5.74 6.44
CA LEU A 133 7.22 -4.80 5.70
C LEU A 133 7.94 -4.16 4.51
N GLU A 134 9.20 -3.73 4.67
CA GLU A 134 10.00 -3.19 3.57
C GLU A 134 10.18 -4.21 2.45
N LEU A 135 10.37 -5.49 2.77
CA LEU A 135 10.44 -6.56 1.79
C LEU A 135 9.13 -6.69 1.00
N LEU A 136 7.99 -6.81 1.68
CA LEU A 136 6.67 -6.95 1.02
C LEU A 136 6.37 -5.74 0.13
N THR A 137 6.69 -4.53 0.63
CA THR A 137 6.48 -3.27 -0.10
C THR A 137 7.41 -3.16 -1.32
N SER A 138 8.66 -3.61 -1.19
CA SER A 138 9.60 -3.66 -2.30
C SER A 138 9.20 -4.69 -3.36
N ILE A 139 8.67 -5.85 -2.94
CA ILE A 139 8.08 -6.87 -3.83
C ILE A 139 6.92 -6.24 -4.61
N ALA A 140 6.01 -5.55 -3.94
CA ALA A 140 4.90 -4.85 -4.59
C ALA A 140 5.41 -3.92 -5.70
N PHE A 141 6.40 -3.07 -5.41
CA PHE A 141 6.96 -2.17 -6.42
C PHE A 141 7.63 -2.93 -7.58
N SER A 142 8.55 -3.83 -7.27
CA SER A 142 9.36 -4.55 -8.27
C SER A 142 8.51 -5.37 -9.24
N HIS A 143 7.40 -5.96 -8.80
CA HIS A 143 6.56 -6.77 -9.67
C HIS A 143 5.49 -5.97 -10.41
N ILE A 144 5.08 -4.81 -9.90
CA ILE A 144 4.12 -3.94 -10.59
C ILE A 144 4.81 -3.10 -11.68
N TYR A 145 6.00 -2.57 -11.41
CA TYR A 145 6.70 -1.63 -12.31
C TYR A 145 8.03 -2.15 -12.87
N GLY A 146 8.46 -3.35 -12.47
CA GLY A 146 9.66 -3.99 -12.98
C GLY A 146 9.43 -4.79 -14.27
N PRO A 147 10.29 -5.78 -14.55
CA PRO A 147 10.21 -6.59 -15.77
C PRO A 147 8.87 -7.32 -15.89
N GLN A 148 8.39 -7.47 -17.13
CA GLN A 148 7.15 -8.21 -17.39
C GLN A 148 7.30 -9.67 -16.95
N LEU A 149 6.41 -10.09 -16.07
CA LEU A 149 6.22 -11.48 -15.66
C LEU A 149 5.25 -12.17 -16.62
N ASP A 150 5.21 -13.50 -16.58
CA ASP A 150 4.08 -14.23 -17.13
C ASP A 150 2.80 -13.87 -16.36
N ALA A 151 1.65 -14.00 -17.05
CA ALA A 151 0.37 -13.54 -16.53
C ALA A 151 -0.02 -14.25 -15.22
N ASP A 152 0.30 -15.54 -15.07
CA ASP A 152 -0.07 -16.33 -13.89
C ASP A 152 0.74 -15.88 -12.67
N SER A 153 2.06 -15.70 -12.83
CA SER A 153 2.93 -15.17 -11.78
C SER A 153 2.54 -13.75 -11.36
N TYR A 154 2.17 -12.90 -12.33
CA TYR A 154 1.72 -11.53 -12.05
C TYR A 154 0.45 -11.52 -11.19
N LEU A 155 -0.56 -12.30 -11.55
CA LEU A 155 -1.82 -12.39 -10.80
C LEU A 155 -1.61 -12.96 -9.40
N ALA A 156 -0.80 -14.02 -9.25
CA ALA A 156 -0.52 -14.62 -7.95
C ALA A 156 0.14 -13.62 -6.98
N ILE A 157 1.15 -12.87 -7.46
CA ILE A 157 1.82 -11.85 -6.65
C ILE A 157 0.85 -10.72 -6.32
N GLN A 158 0.05 -10.28 -7.28
CA GLN A 158 -0.95 -9.23 -7.09
C GLN A 158 -1.91 -9.55 -5.93
N ASP A 159 -2.52 -10.73 -5.96
CA ASP A 159 -3.49 -11.18 -4.94
C ASP A 159 -2.84 -11.33 -3.56
N LEU A 160 -1.61 -11.84 -3.52
CA LEU A 160 -0.88 -12.04 -2.27
C LEU A 160 -0.44 -10.71 -1.64
N VAL A 161 0.09 -9.76 -2.43
CA VAL A 161 0.44 -8.42 -1.94
C VAL A 161 -0.81 -7.71 -1.39
N GLY A 162 -1.92 -7.75 -2.14
CA GLY A 162 -3.19 -7.15 -1.68
C GLY A 162 -3.70 -7.79 -0.39
N SER A 163 -3.48 -9.08 -0.20
CA SER A 163 -3.81 -9.76 1.06
C SER A 163 -2.90 -9.35 2.21
N CYS A 164 -1.59 -9.22 1.97
CA CYS A 164 -0.63 -8.76 2.96
C CYS A 164 -0.96 -7.34 3.45
N PHE A 165 -1.22 -6.40 2.52
CA PHE A 165 -1.54 -5.03 2.89
C PHE A 165 -2.87 -4.90 3.63
N ARG A 166 -3.90 -5.69 3.30
CA ARG A 166 -5.16 -5.71 4.07
C ARG A 166 -4.94 -6.15 5.52
N VAL A 167 -4.13 -7.18 5.74
CA VAL A 167 -3.77 -7.63 7.10
C VAL A 167 -3.07 -6.50 7.87
N LEU A 168 -2.12 -5.81 7.23
CA LEU A 168 -1.38 -4.71 7.86
C LEU A 168 -2.27 -3.50 8.18
N ASP A 169 -3.21 -3.15 7.30
CA ASP A 169 -4.19 -2.08 7.50
C ASP A 169 -5.11 -2.41 8.69
N GLU A 170 -5.60 -3.65 8.78
CA GLU A 170 -6.41 -4.12 9.90
C GLU A 170 -5.64 -4.13 11.23
N LEU A 171 -4.38 -4.55 11.21
CA LEU A 171 -3.49 -4.50 12.38
C LEU A 171 -3.25 -3.06 12.86
N CYS A 172 -3.11 -2.11 11.94
CA CYS A 172 -2.98 -0.69 12.29
C CYS A 172 -4.27 -0.16 12.91
N ALA A 173 -5.44 -0.50 12.34
CA ALA A 173 -6.74 -0.07 12.81
C ALA A 173 -7.13 -0.60 14.20
N THR A 174 -6.61 -1.77 14.57
CA THR A 174 -6.91 -2.43 15.86
C THR A 174 -5.91 -2.07 16.97
N SER A 175 -4.82 -1.38 16.64
CA SER A 175 -3.83 -0.92 17.63
C SER A 175 -4.41 0.13 18.57
N GLN A 176 -3.95 0.13 19.84
CA GLN A 176 -4.30 1.18 20.80
C GLN A 176 -3.87 2.58 20.34
N ASN A 177 -2.83 2.66 19.50
CA ASN A 177 -2.32 3.90 18.91
C ASN A 177 -2.54 3.90 17.39
N ALA A 178 -3.77 3.62 16.94
CA ALA A 178 -4.11 3.44 15.53
C ALA A 178 -3.59 4.58 14.64
N ASP A 179 -3.76 5.84 15.03
CA ASP A 179 -3.29 6.99 14.25
C ASP A 179 -1.76 6.96 14.04
N ALA A 180 -1.00 6.63 15.09
CA ALA A 180 0.45 6.55 15.02
C ALA A 180 0.91 5.36 14.17
N LYS A 181 0.22 4.21 14.26
CA LYS A 181 0.54 3.02 13.46
C LYS A 181 0.20 3.22 11.99
N HIS A 182 -0.93 3.85 11.66
CA HIS A 182 -1.24 4.23 10.27
C HIS A 182 -0.26 5.26 9.73
N ALA A 183 0.12 6.28 10.52
CA ALA A 183 1.11 7.27 10.10
C ALA A 183 2.47 6.62 9.78
N TRP A 184 2.91 5.67 10.61
CA TRP A 184 4.10 4.87 10.34
C TRP A 184 3.99 4.03 9.07
N PHE A 185 2.87 3.32 8.90
CA PHE A 185 2.63 2.48 7.73
C PHE A 185 2.65 3.30 6.44
N LYS A 186 1.97 4.45 6.45
CA LYS A 186 1.99 5.43 5.36
C LYS A 186 3.41 5.93 5.07
N GLN A 187 4.15 6.36 6.09
CA GLN A 187 5.53 6.86 5.91
C GLN A 187 6.45 5.82 5.26
N LEU A 188 6.32 4.55 5.64
CA LEU A 188 7.11 3.47 5.03
C LEU A 188 6.72 3.25 3.56
N ILE A 189 5.42 3.22 3.26
CA ILE A 189 4.95 3.08 1.89
C ILE A 189 5.41 4.28 1.03
N ASP A 190 5.36 5.50 1.56
CA ASP A 190 5.82 6.70 0.87
C ASP A 190 7.30 6.56 0.45
N GLY A 191 8.15 6.05 1.35
CA GLY A 191 9.57 5.87 1.09
C GLY A 191 9.91 4.69 0.18
N VAL A 192 9.28 3.54 0.39
CA VAL A 192 9.67 2.27 -0.25
C VAL A 192 8.90 2.02 -1.56
N TYR A 193 7.69 2.55 -1.67
CA TYR A 193 6.83 2.36 -2.85
C TYR A 193 6.66 3.65 -3.65
N LEU A 194 6.15 4.74 -3.03
CA LEU A 194 5.80 5.95 -3.79
C LEU A 194 7.02 6.65 -4.39
N GLU A 195 8.14 6.73 -3.68
CA GLU A 195 9.35 7.38 -4.21
C GLU A 195 9.92 6.67 -5.46
N PRO A 196 10.03 5.33 -5.50
CA PRO A 196 10.33 4.61 -6.74
C PRO A 196 9.28 4.78 -7.84
N VAL A 197 7.99 4.81 -7.51
CA VAL A 197 6.89 5.06 -8.47
C VAL A 197 6.98 6.46 -9.08
N ARG A 198 7.31 7.47 -8.26
CA ARG A 198 7.60 8.83 -8.72
C ARG A 198 8.71 8.84 -9.76
N LYS A 199 9.82 8.14 -9.51
CA LYS A 199 10.92 8.02 -10.48
C LYS A 199 10.50 7.30 -11.77
N HIS A 200 9.66 6.27 -11.66
CA HIS A 200 9.11 5.57 -12.81
C HIS A 200 8.30 6.54 -13.68
N TYR A 201 7.29 7.21 -13.12
CA TYR A 201 6.43 8.12 -13.86
C TYR A 201 7.17 9.36 -14.39
N ALA A 202 8.13 9.92 -13.65
CA ALA A 202 8.95 11.02 -14.15
C ALA A 202 9.69 10.63 -15.45
N ARG A 203 10.24 9.41 -15.49
CA ARG A 203 10.96 8.90 -16.67
C ARG A 203 10.01 8.64 -17.84
N GLU A 204 8.91 7.93 -17.59
CA GLU A 204 7.92 7.61 -18.62
C GLU A 204 7.28 8.88 -19.20
N ALA A 205 6.92 9.84 -18.34
CA ALA A 205 6.34 11.11 -18.74
C ALA A 205 7.30 11.96 -19.56
N ALA A 206 8.57 12.04 -19.17
CA ALA A 206 9.58 12.77 -19.95
C ALA A 206 9.78 12.16 -21.35
N ALA A 207 9.84 10.83 -21.43
CA ALA A 207 9.95 10.12 -22.71
C ALA A 207 8.73 10.39 -23.61
N LEU A 208 7.52 10.23 -23.05
CA LEU A 208 6.27 10.46 -23.76
C LEU A 208 6.13 11.93 -24.19
N ALA A 209 6.44 12.88 -23.31
CA ALA A 209 6.31 14.31 -23.56
C ALA A 209 7.20 14.80 -24.69
N SER A 210 8.31 14.10 -25.00
CA SER A 210 9.22 14.49 -26.08
C SER A 210 8.71 14.13 -27.48
N THR A 211 7.79 13.18 -27.59
CA THR A 211 7.41 12.56 -28.88
C THR A 211 5.92 12.55 -29.18
N SER A 212 5.07 12.74 -28.17
CA SER A 212 3.62 12.60 -28.31
C SER A 212 2.89 13.90 -28.68
N SER A 213 1.73 13.71 -29.31
CA SER A 213 0.69 14.72 -29.49
C SER A 213 -0.02 15.01 -28.16
N VAL A 214 -0.80 16.10 -28.09
CA VAL A 214 -1.51 16.42 -26.84
C VAL A 214 -2.53 15.35 -26.49
N LEU A 215 -3.21 14.79 -27.48
CA LEU A 215 -4.24 13.76 -27.30
C LEU A 215 -3.60 12.47 -26.77
N THR A 216 -2.57 11.96 -27.45
CA THR A 216 -1.86 10.75 -27.02
C THR A 216 -1.28 10.89 -25.60
N TYR A 217 -0.77 12.08 -25.27
CA TYR A 217 -0.27 12.36 -23.93
C TYR A 217 -1.39 12.29 -22.88
N CYS A 218 -2.52 12.95 -23.12
CA CYS A 218 -3.66 12.96 -22.21
C CYS A 218 -4.32 11.58 -22.06
N GLU A 219 -4.46 10.82 -23.15
CA GLU A 219 -4.97 9.44 -23.10
C GLU A 219 -4.08 8.52 -22.28
N THR A 220 -2.76 8.64 -22.44
CA THR A 220 -1.80 7.85 -21.68
C THR A 220 -1.81 8.23 -20.20
N ALA A 221 -1.86 9.54 -19.91
CA ALA A 221 -2.01 10.06 -18.55
C ALA A 221 -3.28 9.54 -17.86
N ARG A 222 -4.42 9.60 -18.56
CA ARG A 222 -5.69 9.07 -18.06
C ARG A 222 -5.62 7.57 -17.82
N ARG A 223 -4.98 6.81 -18.72
CA ARG A 223 -4.75 5.38 -18.53
C ARG A 223 -3.93 5.12 -17.26
N TRP A 224 -2.85 5.85 -17.02
CA TRP A 224 -2.05 5.72 -15.79
C TRP A 224 -2.89 5.98 -14.54
N LEU A 225 -3.69 7.06 -14.53
CA LEU A 225 -4.59 7.35 -13.40
C LEU A 225 -5.58 6.21 -13.14
N MET A 226 -6.21 5.67 -14.20
CA MET A 226 -7.14 4.55 -14.09
C MET A 226 -6.46 3.27 -13.61
N GLU A 227 -5.26 2.97 -14.12
CA GLU A 227 -4.47 1.81 -13.69
C GLU A 227 -4.12 1.90 -12.21
N GLU A 228 -3.67 3.06 -11.73
CA GLU A 228 -3.35 3.26 -10.31
C GLU A 228 -4.59 3.26 -9.41
N GLU A 229 -5.70 3.80 -9.88
CA GLU A 229 -6.96 3.67 -9.17
C GLU A 229 -7.35 2.19 -9.02
N CYS A 230 -7.21 1.39 -10.08
CA CYS A 230 -7.47 -0.05 -10.02
C CYS A 230 -6.48 -0.78 -9.10
N ARG A 231 -5.20 -0.40 -9.08
CA ARG A 231 -4.20 -0.95 -8.15
C ARG A 231 -4.54 -0.61 -6.70
N CYS A 232 -5.06 0.59 -6.40
CA CYS A 232 -5.55 0.94 -5.06
C CYS A 232 -6.82 0.22 -4.63
N HIS A 233 -7.56 -0.40 -5.57
CA HIS A 233 -8.71 -1.24 -5.24
C HIS A 233 -8.34 -2.69 -4.96
N THR A 234 -7.25 -3.18 -5.58
CA THR A 234 -6.92 -4.60 -5.63
C THR A 234 -5.65 -4.97 -4.88
N ILE A 235 -4.68 -4.05 -4.80
CA ILE A 235 -3.34 -4.30 -4.28
C ILE A 235 -3.03 -3.38 -3.11
N LEU A 236 -3.01 -2.07 -3.36
CA LEU A 236 -2.58 -1.07 -2.38
C LEU A 236 -3.72 -0.76 -1.40
N PRO A 237 -3.40 -0.27 -0.19
CA PRO A 237 -4.39 0.28 0.74
C PRO A 237 -5.27 1.34 0.07
N ARG A 238 -6.59 1.26 0.28
CA ARG A 238 -7.56 2.14 -0.39
C ARG A 238 -7.35 3.62 -0.10
N HIS A 239 -6.83 3.94 1.08
CA HIS A 239 -6.56 5.31 1.51
C HIS A 239 -5.43 5.99 0.71
N MET A 240 -4.65 5.22 -0.07
CA MET A 240 -3.58 5.75 -0.92
C MET A 240 -4.07 6.29 -2.27
N ARG A 241 -5.36 6.15 -2.61
CA ARG A 241 -5.88 6.58 -3.92
C ARG A 241 -5.53 8.02 -4.26
N GLU A 242 -5.76 8.93 -3.31
CA GLU A 242 -5.49 10.36 -3.51
C GLU A 242 -3.99 10.66 -3.52
N ASP A 243 -3.18 9.93 -2.74
CA ASP A 243 -1.73 10.05 -2.74
C ASP A 243 -1.14 9.63 -4.11
N MET A 244 -1.62 8.52 -4.67
CA MET A 244 -1.22 8.03 -6.00
C MET A 244 -1.68 8.96 -7.12
N ARG A 245 -2.91 9.46 -7.04
CA ARG A 245 -3.44 10.45 -7.99
C ARG A 245 -2.60 11.71 -7.99
N SER A 246 -2.37 12.28 -6.81
CA SER A 246 -1.54 13.48 -6.63
C SER A 246 -0.12 13.25 -7.15
N LEU A 247 0.48 12.08 -6.86
CA LEU A 247 1.79 11.72 -7.38
C LEU A 247 1.85 11.76 -8.91
N ILE A 248 0.89 11.15 -9.61
CA ILE A 248 0.85 11.20 -11.08
C ILE A 248 0.68 12.63 -11.57
N VAL A 249 -0.23 13.40 -10.98
CA VAL A 249 -0.47 14.79 -11.38
C VAL A 249 0.79 15.64 -11.23
N GLU A 250 1.43 15.61 -10.06
CA GLU A 250 2.63 16.39 -9.74
C GLU A 250 3.86 15.95 -10.54
N THR A 251 3.99 14.66 -10.79
CA THR A 251 5.22 14.09 -11.34
C THR A 251 5.17 13.94 -12.86
N ALA A 252 4.04 13.49 -13.40
CA ALA A 252 3.87 13.26 -14.82
C ALA A 252 3.24 14.46 -15.51
N LEU A 253 2.16 15.03 -14.97
CA LEU A 253 1.35 16.01 -15.71
C LEU A 253 1.89 17.43 -15.59
N GLN A 254 1.99 17.96 -14.36
CA GLN A 254 2.39 19.34 -14.10
C GLN A 254 3.71 19.75 -14.80
N PRO A 255 4.78 18.94 -14.82
CA PRO A 255 6.05 19.35 -15.40
C PRO A 255 6.07 19.41 -16.93
N HIS A 256 5.15 18.72 -17.60
CA HIS A 256 5.25 18.44 -19.04
C HIS A 256 4.04 18.92 -19.85
N LEU A 257 2.85 18.98 -19.26
CA LEU A 257 1.61 19.20 -19.98
C LEU A 257 1.58 20.56 -20.70
N LYS A 258 2.15 21.60 -20.08
CA LYS A 258 2.30 22.93 -20.68
C LYS A 258 3.12 22.89 -21.97
N ASP A 259 4.28 22.24 -21.94
CA ASP A 259 5.18 22.17 -23.09
C ASP A 259 4.59 21.30 -24.21
N VAL A 260 3.92 20.22 -23.84
CA VAL A 260 3.18 19.35 -24.78
C VAL A 260 2.05 20.14 -25.45
N ALA A 261 1.26 20.89 -24.69
CA ALA A 261 0.17 21.72 -25.21
C ALA A 261 0.70 22.84 -26.14
N ALA A 262 1.76 23.53 -25.73
CA ALA A 262 2.35 24.62 -26.51
C ALA A 262 2.94 24.12 -27.85
N ARG A 263 3.63 22.98 -27.84
CA ARG A 263 4.18 22.36 -29.06
C ARG A 263 3.09 21.90 -30.03
N ASN A 264 1.97 21.42 -29.50
CA ASN A 264 0.85 20.88 -30.28
C ASN A 264 -0.33 21.87 -30.35
N ARG A 265 -0.05 23.17 -30.38
CA ARG A 265 -1.08 24.22 -30.38
C ARG A 265 -2.10 24.07 -31.50
N ASP A 266 -1.66 23.79 -32.72
CA ASP A 266 -2.56 23.67 -33.87
C ASP A 266 -3.51 22.46 -33.75
N GLU A 267 -3.04 21.38 -33.11
CA GLU A 267 -3.87 20.22 -32.76
C GLU A 267 -4.96 20.63 -31.76
N LEU A 268 -4.59 21.33 -30.68
CA LEU A 268 -5.56 21.85 -29.69
C LEU A 268 -6.61 22.77 -30.32
N MET A 269 -6.18 23.68 -31.20
CA MET A 269 -7.11 24.61 -31.88
C MET A 269 -8.07 23.89 -32.84
N SER A 270 -7.67 22.74 -33.39
CA SER A 270 -8.47 21.99 -34.37
C SER A 270 -9.33 20.86 -33.77
N LEU A 271 -9.21 20.58 -32.46
CA LEU A 271 -9.90 19.48 -31.77
C LEU A 271 -11.42 19.42 -32.04
N ASN A 272 -12.12 20.56 -32.10
CA ASN A 272 -13.58 20.58 -32.35
C ASN A 272 -13.98 20.08 -33.75
N THR A 273 -13.02 20.00 -34.66
CA THR A 273 -13.22 19.57 -36.05
C THR A 273 -12.58 18.24 -36.37
N THR A 274 -11.51 17.88 -35.65
CA THR A 274 -10.68 16.69 -35.95
C THR A 274 -10.88 15.55 -34.96
N ALA A 275 -11.34 15.83 -33.73
CA ALA A 275 -11.47 14.84 -32.67
C ALA A 275 -12.94 14.55 -32.33
N SER A 276 -13.18 13.33 -31.87
CA SER A 276 -14.45 12.91 -31.30
C SER A 276 -14.72 13.61 -29.97
N SER A 277 -15.99 13.66 -29.58
CA SER A 277 -16.36 14.21 -28.26
C SER A 277 -15.71 13.48 -27.09
N LEU A 278 -15.36 12.20 -27.25
CA LEU A 278 -14.69 11.43 -26.20
C LEU A 278 -13.24 11.89 -26.04
N GLU A 279 -12.50 12.04 -27.14
CA GLU A 279 -11.12 12.54 -27.14
C GLU A 279 -11.04 13.96 -26.56
N VAL A 280 -11.96 14.85 -26.95
CA VAL A 280 -12.07 16.20 -26.35
C VAL A 280 -12.31 16.12 -24.85
N SER A 281 -13.16 15.21 -24.38
CA SER A 281 -13.43 15.04 -22.95
C SER A 281 -12.21 14.57 -22.16
N VAL A 282 -11.37 13.69 -22.74
CA VAL A 282 -10.13 13.21 -22.11
C VAL A 282 -9.14 14.35 -21.95
N VAL A 283 -8.93 15.14 -23.01
CA VAL A 283 -8.04 16.29 -22.96
C VAL A 283 -8.55 17.31 -21.94
N TYR A 284 -9.83 17.66 -21.98
CA TYR A 284 -10.43 18.57 -21.01
C TYR A 284 -10.26 18.10 -19.56
N GLU A 285 -10.55 16.82 -19.30
CA GLU A 285 -10.41 16.19 -17.98
C GLU A 285 -8.98 16.36 -17.45
N ILE A 286 -7.97 15.98 -18.22
CA ILE A 286 -6.56 16.05 -17.80
C ILE A 286 -6.08 17.49 -17.59
N LEU A 287 -6.43 18.42 -18.49
CA LEU A 287 -6.07 19.83 -18.34
C LEU A 287 -6.74 20.45 -17.10
N SER A 288 -8.00 20.10 -16.84
CA SER A 288 -8.74 20.57 -15.65
C SER A 288 -8.14 20.08 -14.33
N MET A 289 -7.54 18.88 -14.31
CA MET A 289 -6.85 18.37 -13.11
C MET A 289 -5.59 19.19 -12.78
N VAL A 290 -4.90 19.72 -13.79
CA VAL A 290 -3.64 20.45 -13.61
C VAL A 290 -3.86 21.94 -13.34
N TRP A 291 -4.84 22.57 -14.00
CA TRP A 291 -5.08 24.01 -13.91
C TRP A 291 -6.35 24.41 -13.14
N GLY A 292 -7.08 23.45 -12.57
CA GLY A 292 -8.13 23.69 -11.57
C GLY A 292 -9.29 24.61 -12.02
N LYS A 293 -9.83 25.39 -11.08
CA LYS A 293 -11.10 26.15 -11.22
C LYS A 293 -11.09 27.25 -12.29
N GLU A 294 -9.93 27.69 -12.78
CA GLU A 294 -9.84 28.61 -13.92
C GLU A 294 -10.39 27.99 -15.21
N PHE A 295 -10.41 26.65 -15.27
CA PHE A 295 -10.94 25.86 -16.38
C PHE A 295 -12.45 25.56 -16.29
N SER A 296 -13.02 25.65 -15.09
CA SER A 296 -14.42 25.33 -14.81
C SER A 296 -15.25 26.61 -14.73
N GLY A 297 -15.47 27.27 -15.88
CA GLY A 297 -16.55 28.25 -15.98
C GLY A 297 -17.88 27.55 -15.68
N GLU A 298 -18.42 27.77 -14.47
CA GLU A 298 -19.77 27.33 -14.04
C GLU A 298 -20.13 25.85 -14.30
N ALA A 299 -19.18 24.92 -14.15
CA ALA A 299 -19.53 23.49 -14.14
C ALA A 299 -20.21 23.14 -12.80
N THR A 300 -21.54 23.04 -12.78
CA THR A 300 -22.28 22.45 -11.66
C THR A 300 -22.10 20.93 -11.68
N GLU A 301 -21.90 20.30 -10.51
CA GLU A 301 -21.61 18.85 -10.31
C GLU A 301 -22.44 17.86 -11.13
N ASN A 302 -23.60 18.26 -11.67
CA ASN A 302 -24.55 17.37 -12.33
C ASN A 302 -24.44 17.32 -13.86
N HIS A 303 -23.79 18.26 -14.56
CA HIS A 303 -23.69 18.25 -16.02
C HIS A 303 -22.30 18.67 -16.53
N PRO A 304 -21.57 17.80 -17.26
CA PRO A 304 -20.32 18.20 -17.89
C PRO A 304 -20.58 19.28 -18.95
N PRO A 305 -19.62 20.20 -19.19
CA PRO A 305 -19.75 21.20 -20.24
C PRO A 305 -19.94 20.54 -21.62
N SER A 306 -20.58 21.25 -22.56
CA SER A 306 -20.65 20.77 -23.94
C SER A 306 -19.25 20.71 -24.56
N THR A 307 -19.07 19.86 -25.57
CA THR A 307 -17.80 19.72 -26.31
C THR A 307 -17.27 21.07 -26.80
N GLU A 308 -18.15 21.95 -27.31
CA GLU A 308 -17.78 23.31 -27.73
C GLU A 308 -17.21 24.15 -26.57
N LYS A 309 -17.86 24.15 -25.40
CA LYS A 309 -17.39 24.87 -24.21
C LYS A 309 -16.07 24.32 -23.67
N MET A 310 -15.88 22.99 -23.75
CA MET A 310 -14.61 22.36 -23.38
C MET A 310 -13.48 22.84 -24.28
N VAL A 311 -13.71 22.91 -25.60
CA VAL A 311 -12.71 23.39 -26.56
C VAL A 311 -12.44 24.88 -26.37
N GLU A 312 -13.46 25.71 -26.19
CA GLU A 312 -13.28 27.14 -25.91
C GLU A 312 -12.39 27.36 -24.67
N ALA A 313 -12.65 26.67 -23.55
CA ALA A 313 -11.84 26.75 -22.35
C ALA A 313 -10.37 26.32 -22.59
N MET A 314 -10.16 25.24 -23.36
CA MET A 314 -8.82 24.80 -23.77
C MET A 314 -8.09 25.86 -24.60
N GLN A 315 -8.78 26.47 -25.57
CA GLN A 315 -8.20 27.45 -26.48
C GLN A 315 -7.88 28.76 -25.75
N ASP A 316 -8.76 29.22 -24.86
CA ASP A 316 -8.54 30.41 -24.05
C ASP A 316 -7.29 30.26 -23.18
N LEU A 317 -7.11 29.09 -22.57
CA LEU A 317 -5.95 28.79 -21.74
C LEU A 317 -4.64 28.75 -22.56
N VAL A 318 -4.69 28.26 -23.81
CA VAL A 318 -3.56 28.34 -24.75
C VAL A 318 -3.26 29.77 -25.19
N LEU A 319 -4.30 30.59 -25.38
CA LEU A 319 -4.21 31.96 -25.88
C LEU A 319 -3.74 32.96 -24.82
N GLN A 320 -4.15 32.78 -23.56
CA GLN A 320 -3.84 33.71 -22.48
C GLN A 320 -2.35 33.68 -22.10
N GLY A 321 -1.63 32.59 -22.35
CA GLY A 321 -0.18 32.50 -22.08
C GLY A 321 0.22 32.56 -20.60
N ASP A 322 -0.72 32.89 -19.71
CA ASP A 322 -0.61 32.89 -18.26
C ASP A 322 -0.92 31.49 -17.73
N TRP A 323 0.01 30.56 -17.93
CA TRP A 323 -0.05 29.23 -17.33
C TRP A 323 0.48 29.32 -15.89
N VAL A 324 -0.32 29.88 -14.98
CA VAL A 324 0.01 29.87 -13.56
C VAL A 324 -0.34 28.48 -13.03
N LEU A 325 0.68 27.69 -12.68
CA LEU A 325 0.48 26.39 -12.04
C LEU A 325 -0.17 26.62 -10.67
N ILE A 326 -1.33 26.00 -10.44
CA ILE A 326 -1.92 25.94 -9.12
C ILE A 326 -1.10 24.92 -8.33
N MET A 327 -0.19 25.40 -7.48
CA MET A 327 0.36 24.56 -6.42
C MET A 327 -0.69 24.47 -5.30
N PRO A 328 -1.00 23.27 -4.81
CA PRO A 328 -1.88 23.09 -3.65
C PRO A 328 -1.34 23.75 -2.38
#